data_AF-A0A1L7RCR5-F1
#
_entry.id   AF-A0A1L7RCR5-F1
#
_cell.length_a   1.000
_cell.length_b   1.000
_cell.length_c   1.000
_cell.angle_alpha   90.00
_cell.angle_beta   90.00
_cell.angle_gamma   90.00
#
_symmetry.space_group_name_H-M   'P 1'
#
loop_
_entity.id
_entity.type
_entity.pdbx_description
1 polymer ?
#
loop_
_entity_poly.entity_id
_entity_poly.type
_entity_poly.pdbx_seq_one_letter_code
_entity_poly.pdbx_strand_id
1 'polypeptide(L)'
;MKWYLDFSIYRPGLDQRMDESIAKAWEFMQAIKPYDPTFHRWRETARTKAQAEANPNIETLDQLRQTVYQSMKPDLPGAQLMLFSGDIDADGSTLDIQLGLGLADTHFIALHTGHNLGARIDADEDFADWLIHTGARIINPTIGALSRQGAPLNPDPEPYDFGPGWKMFFHRDSPHWAQAHALASKTVPVAEGAILTYGTPDTYTQTLNQWPHAQ
;
A
#
# COMPACT_ATOMS: atom_id res chain seq x y z
N MET A 1 -5.73 -9.80 13.46
CA MET A 1 -4.53 -9.82 12.61
C MET A 1 -4.52 -8.55 11.78
N LYS A 2 -3.38 -7.94 11.49
CA LYS A 2 -3.29 -6.78 10.59
C LYS A 2 -2.52 -7.14 9.33
N TRP A 3 -2.85 -6.45 8.25
CA TRP A 3 -2.21 -6.57 6.95
C TRP A 3 -1.74 -5.19 6.47
N TYR A 4 -0.76 -5.21 5.58
CA TYR A 4 -0.25 -4.05 4.88
C TYR A 4 -0.43 -4.26 3.39
N LEU A 5 -1.08 -3.31 2.73
CA LEU A 5 -1.13 -3.23 1.28
C LEU A 5 -0.27 -2.03 0.86
N ASP A 6 0.92 -2.31 0.35
CA ASP A 6 1.93 -1.31 0.07
C ASP A 6 2.15 -1.21 -1.43
N PHE A 7 2.21 0.02 -1.94
CA PHE A 7 2.52 0.31 -3.34
C PHE A 7 3.68 1.29 -3.42
N SER A 8 4.73 0.92 -4.16
CA SER A 8 5.81 1.82 -4.54
C SER A 8 5.72 2.17 -6.01
N ILE A 9 5.84 3.45 -6.31
CA ILE A 9 5.83 4.01 -7.65
C ILE A 9 7.17 4.68 -7.86
N TYR A 10 7.92 4.22 -8.85
CA TYR A 10 9.13 4.88 -9.33
C TYR A 10 8.92 5.30 -10.79
N ARG A 11 9.05 6.60 -11.08
CA ARG A 11 9.01 7.13 -12.45
C ARG A 11 9.91 8.36 -12.55
N PRO A 12 10.81 8.47 -13.54
CA PRO A 12 11.60 9.67 -13.71
C PRO A 12 10.74 10.95 -13.78
N GLY A 13 11.08 11.97 -12.98
CA GLY A 13 10.32 13.21 -12.82
C GLY A 13 8.96 13.05 -12.11
N LEU A 14 8.81 12.07 -11.23
CA LEU A 14 7.58 11.85 -10.46
C LEU A 14 7.40 12.88 -9.34
N ASP A 15 8.51 13.44 -8.83
CA ASP A 15 8.48 14.48 -7.79
C ASP A 15 7.75 15.75 -8.27
N GLN A 16 7.71 15.99 -9.59
CA GLN A 16 6.96 17.09 -10.22
C GLN A 16 5.47 16.77 -10.42
N ARG A 17 5.03 15.55 -10.06
CA ARG A 17 3.71 14.99 -10.36
C ARG A 17 3.00 14.47 -9.10
N MET A 18 3.24 15.09 -7.95
CA MET A 18 2.56 14.76 -6.69
C MET A 18 1.03 14.72 -6.82
N ASP A 19 0.43 15.66 -7.56
CA ASP A 19 -1.02 15.70 -7.79
C ASP A 19 -1.57 14.44 -8.47
N GLU A 20 -0.80 13.78 -9.33
CA GLU A 20 -1.20 12.49 -9.94
C GLU A 20 -1.34 11.41 -8.85
N SER A 21 -0.35 11.30 -7.97
CA SER A 21 -0.36 10.33 -6.87
C SER A 21 -1.43 10.64 -5.83
N ILE A 22 -1.68 11.92 -5.52
CA ILE A 22 -2.77 12.33 -4.63
C ILE A 22 -4.13 11.93 -5.22
N ALA A 23 -4.34 12.17 -6.52
CA ALA A 23 -5.58 11.80 -7.19
C ALA A 23 -5.81 10.28 -7.20
N LYS A 24 -4.76 9.49 -7.40
CA LYS A 24 -4.80 8.03 -7.32
C LYS A 24 -5.06 7.51 -5.91
N ALA A 25 -4.44 8.10 -4.89
CA ALA A 25 -4.72 7.78 -3.50
C ALA A 25 -6.19 8.05 -3.17
N TRP A 26 -6.73 9.18 -3.62
CA TRP A 26 -8.15 9.51 -3.47
C TRP A 26 -9.07 8.52 -4.18
N GLU A 27 -8.81 8.19 -5.45
CA GLU A 27 -9.60 7.19 -6.18
C GLU A 27 -9.57 5.84 -5.47
N PHE A 28 -8.41 5.43 -4.93
CA PHE A 28 -8.29 4.21 -4.15
C PHE A 28 -9.12 4.25 -2.85
N MET A 29 -9.04 5.35 -2.08
CA MET A 29 -9.88 5.56 -0.89
C MET A 29 -11.37 5.40 -1.20
N GLN A 30 -11.82 5.96 -2.33
CA GLN A 30 -13.22 5.88 -2.75
C GLN A 30 -13.62 4.49 -3.21
N ALA A 31 -12.73 3.76 -3.90
CA ALA A 31 -12.97 2.40 -4.34
C ALA A 31 -13.11 1.43 -3.16
N ILE A 32 -12.32 1.60 -2.09
CA ILE A 32 -12.36 0.72 -0.92
C ILE A 32 -13.45 1.09 0.09
N LYS A 33 -13.97 2.32 0.04
CA LYS A 33 -14.94 2.87 1.00
C LYS A 33 -16.10 1.93 1.38
N PRO A 34 -16.73 1.18 0.46
CA PRO A 34 -17.84 0.28 0.82
C PRO A 34 -17.45 -0.97 1.61
N TYR A 35 -16.15 -1.28 1.74
CA TYR A 35 -15.66 -2.59 2.18
C TYR A 35 -15.20 -2.64 3.64
N ASP A 36 -15.15 -1.50 4.32
CA ASP A 36 -14.95 -1.41 5.76
C ASP A 36 -15.83 -0.30 6.34
N PRO A 37 -16.61 -0.57 7.41
CA PRO A 37 -17.52 0.41 7.98
C PRO A 37 -16.79 1.65 8.54
N THR A 38 -15.49 1.59 8.82
CA THR A 38 -14.70 2.74 9.30
C THR A 38 -14.33 3.72 8.18
N PHE A 39 -14.35 3.30 6.90
CA PHE A 39 -13.92 4.13 5.77
C PHE A 39 -14.85 5.29 5.40
N HIS A 40 -15.97 5.45 6.10
CA HIS A 40 -16.83 6.62 5.95
C HIS A 40 -16.15 7.91 6.44
N ARG A 41 -15.08 7.81 7.24
CA ARG A 41 -14.37 8.93 7.86
C ARG A 41 -12.86 8.69 7.77
N TRP A 42 -12.11 9.69 7.31
CA TRP A 42 -10.65 9.72 7.25
C TRP A 42 -10.14 11.03 7.81
N ARG A 43 -9.26 10.98 8.82
CA ARG A 43 -8.71 12.16 9.49
C ARG A 43 -7.20 12.03 9.64
N GLU A 44 -6.51 13.16 9.66
CA GLU A 44 -5.08 13.19 9.96
C GLU A 44 -4.78 12.59 11.33
N THR A 45 -3.74 11.78 11.39
CA THR A 45 -3.18 11.34 12.67
C THR A 45 -2.55 12.53 13.41
N ALA A 46 -2.44 12.42 14.74
CA ALA A 46 -1.82 13.44 15.56
C ALA A 46 -1.09 12.80 16.75
N ARG A 47 -0.28 13.60 17.44
CA ARG A 47 0.49 13.15 18.61
C ARG A 47 -0.40 12.77 19.81
N THR A 48 -1.65 13.22 19.82
CA THR A 48 -2.61 12.93 20.89
C THR A 48 -3.94 12.52 20.30
N LYS A 49 -4.69 11.68 21.03
CA LYS A 49 -6.05 11.27 20.65
C LYS A 49 -6.97 12.48 20.42
N ALA A 50 -7.05 13.39 21.39
CA ALA A 50 -7.91 14.57 21.29
C ALA A 50 -7.63 15.43 20.04
N GLN A 51 -6.36 15.62 19.66
CA GLN A 51 -6.00 16.33 18.43
C GLN A 51 -6.43 15.57 17.17
N ALA A 52 -6.16 14.26 17.11
CA ALA A 52 -6.55 13.43 15.98
C ALA A 52 -8.08 13.37 15.80
N GLU A 53 -8.83 13.38 16.91
CA GLU A 53 -10.30 13.41 16.91
C GLU A 53 -10.84 14.74 16.36
N ALA A 54 -10.19 15.85 16.71
CA ALA A 54 -10.56 17.20 16.30
C ALA A 54 -10.17 17.52 14.85
N ASN A 55 -9.29 16.74 14.24
CA ASN A 55 -8.88 16.95 12.85
C ASN A 55 -10.10 16.80 11.90
N PRO A 56 -10.19 17.65 10.85
CA PRO A 56 -11.30 17.60 9.92
C PRO A 56 -11.31 16.29 9.13
N ASN A 57 -12.52 15.83 8.79
CA ASN A 57 -12.69 14.70 7.89
C ASN A 57 -12.30 15.09 6.45
N ILE A 58 -11.59 14.22 5.75
CA ILE A 58 -11.27 14.37 4.33
C ILE A 58 -12.43 13.83 3.49
N GLU A 59 -13.19 14.72 2.85
CA GLU A 59 -14.41 14.40 2.10
C GLU A 59 -14.28 14.65 0.59
N THR A 60 -13.21 15.34 0.17
CA THR A 60 -12.97 15.70 -1.23
C THR A 60 -11.50 15.54 -1.60
N LEU A 61 -11.25 15.39 -2.92
CA LEU A 61 -9.88 15.38 -3.46
C LEU A 61 -9.13 16.68 -3.13
N ASP A 62 -9.80 17.82 -3.18
CA ASP A 62 -9.15 19.11 -2.92
C ASP A 62 -8.71 19.24 -1.46
N GLN A 63 -9.49 18.72 -0.51
CA GLN A 63 -9.09 18.64 0.90
C GLN A 63 -7.89 17.71 1.07
N LEU A 64 -7.90 16.51 0.46
CA LEU A 64 -6.74 15.61 0.51
C LEU A 64 -5.48 16.29 -0.04
N ARG A 65 -5.61 16.95 -1.20
CA ARG A 65 -4.52 17.69 -1.84
C ARG A 65 -3.97 18.77 -0.93
N GLN A 66 -4.85 19.60 -0.37
CA GLN A 66 -4.46 20.66 0.55
C GLN A 66 -3.71 20.10 1.76
N THR A 67 -4.23 19.04 2.38
CA THR A 67 -3.59 18.39 3.52
C THR A 67 -2.22 17.82 3.19
N VAL A 68 -2.04 17.16 2.03
CA VAL A 68 -0.72 16.66 1.59
C VAL A 68 0.29 17.79 1.43
N TYR A 69 -0.08 18.90 0.77
CA TYR A 69 0.85 20.03 0.63
C TYR A 69 1.15 20.72 1.97
N GLN A 70 0.19 20.74 2.90
CA GLN A 70 0.39 21.28 4.25
C GLN A 70 1.32 20.42 5.11
N SER A 71 1.45 19.12 4.81
CA SER A 71 2.33 18.22 5.55
C SER A 71 3.80 18.30 5.13
N MET A 72 4.10 18.98 4.02
CA MET A 72 5.47 19.23 3.56
C MET A 72 6.25 20.03 4.60
N LYS A 73 7.50 19.62 4.83
CA LYS A 73 8.43 20.35 5.70
C LYS A 73 9.48 21.05 4.83
N PRO A 74 9.89 22.29 5.15
CA PRO A 74 10.85 23.04 4.34
C PRO A 74 12.21 22.36 4.14
N ASP A 75 12.59 21.47 5.05
CA ASP A 75 13.85 20.74 5.07
C ASP A 75 13.77 19.34 4.44
N LEU A 76 12.59 18.92 4.00
CA LEU A 76 12.37 17.62 3.39
C LEU A 76 12.04 17.74 1.90
N PRO A 77 12.49 16.78 1.07
CA PRO A 77 12.28 16.83 -0.38
C PRO A 77 10.83 16.57 -0.82
N GLY A 78 9.94 16.20 0.11
CA GLY A 78 8.61 15.69 -0.21
C GLY A 78 7.58 15.84 0.90
N ALA A 79 6.44 15.18 0.72
CA ALA A 79 5.32 15.17 1.67
C ALA A 79 5.12 13.80 2.33
N GLN A 80 4.69 13.80 3.59
CA GLN A 80 4.21 12.61 4.29
C GLN A 80 2.89 12.91 4.96
N LEU A 81 1.91 12.06 4.75
CA LEU A 81 0.59 12.19 5.34
C LEU A 81 0.10 10.81 5.81
N MET A 82 -0.27 10.73 7.08
CA MET A 82 -0.93 9.55 7.64
C MET A 82 -2.35 9.90 8.05
N LEU A 83 -3.32 9.19 7.48
CA LEU A 83 -4.75 9.29 7.81
C LEU A 83 -5.21 8.04 8.54
N PHE A 84 -6.08 8.17 9.54
CA PHE A 84 -6.76 7.04 10.16
C PHE A 84 -8.24 7.02 9.80
N SER A 85 -8.82 5.83 9.68
CA SER A 85 -10.25 5.67 9.40
C SER A 85 -11.10 5.51 10.66
N GLY A 86 -12.35 5.96 10.60
CA GLY A 86 -13.33 5.80 11.67
C GLY A 86 -13.04 6.66 12.91
N ASP A 87 -13.53 6.20 14.06
CA ASP A 87 -13.31 6.83 15.37
C ASP A 87 -12.08 6.27 16.09
N ILE A 88 -11.54 7.02 17.06
CA ILE A 88 -10.22 6.80 17.65
C ILE A 88 -10.06 5.47 18.41
N ASP A 89 -11.14 4.75 18.64
CA ASP A 89 -11.13 3.40 19.23
C ASP A 89 -11.91 2.37 18.38
N ALA A 90 -12.28 2.72 17.14
CA ALA A 90 -13.06 1.87 16.24
C ALA A 90 -12.23 0.78 15.54
N ASP A 91 -10.95 0.62 15.91
CA ASP A 91 -9.99 -0.28 15.25
C ASP A 91 -9.91 -0.06 13.73
N GLY A 92 -9.84 1.22 13.33
CA GLY A 92 -9.74 1.63 11.93
C GLY A 92 -8.39 1.29 11.29
N SER A 93 -8.35 1.48 9.98
CA SER A 93 -7.12 1.36 9.18
C SER A 93 -6.40 2.69 9.11
N THR A 94 -5.14 2.65 8.68
CA THR A 94 -4.32 3.84 8.38
C THR A 94 -3.97 3.85 6.90
N LEU A 95 -4.06 5.02 6.26
CA LEU A 95 -3.53 5.27 4.93
C LEU A 95 -2.28 6.15 5.07
N ASP A 96 -1.13 5.65 4.64
CA ASP A 96 0.13 6.39 4.58
C ASP A 96 0.41 6.80 3.12
N ILE A 97 0.66 8.09 2.91
CA ILE A 97 0.99 8.68 1.63
C ILE A 97 2.33 9.38 1.81
N GLN A 98 3.38 8.85 1.17
CA GLN A 98 4.72 9.44 1.18
C GLN A 98 5.14 9.76 -0.25
N LEU A 99 5.34 11.04 -0.56
CA LEU A 99 5.63 11.49 -1.93
C LEU A 99 6.99 12.19 -1.94
N GLY A 100 8.01 11.57 -2.52
CA GLY A 100 9.32 12.17 -2.77
C GLY A 100 10.22 12.30 -1.52
N LEU A 101 9.97 11.53 -0.46
CA LEU A 101 10.70 11.67 0.82
C LEU A 101 11.91 10.77 1.01
N GLY A 102 11.85 9.52 0.54
CA GLY A 102 12.92 8.53 0.77
C GLY A 102 13.93 8.46 -0.37
N LEU A 103 13.41 8.31 -1.58
CA LEU A 103 14.18 8.20 -2.81
C LEU A 103 13.60 9.21 -3.81
N ALA A 104 14.46 9.85 -4.59
CA ALA A 104 14.04 10.72 -5.67
C ALA A 104 13.10 9.95 -6.61
N ASP A 105 12.13 10.66 -7.18
CA ASP A 105 11.19 10.10 -8.16
C ASP A 105 10.37 8.91 -7.64
N THR A 106 10.26 8.77 -6.31
CA THR A 106 9.56 7.65 -5.66
C THR A 106 8.42 8.11 -4.77
N HIS A 107 7.24 7.56 -5.00
CA HIS A 107 6.04 7.76 -4.18
C HIS A 107 5.56 6.43 -3.60
N PHE A 108 5.07 6.46 -2.36
CA PHE A 108 4.51 5.33 -1.64
C PHE A 108 3.08 5.63 -1.21
N ILE A 109 2.20 4.66 -1.41
CA ILE A 109 0.81 4.67 -0.93
C ILE A 109 0.56 3.32 -0.26
N ALA A 110 0.26 3.35 1.04
CA ALA A 110 0.13 2.15 1.86
C ALA A 110 -1.16 2.17 2.69
N LEU A 111 -1.87 1.05 2.72
CA LEU A 111 -3.02 0.82 3.59
C LEU A 111 -2.64 -0.19 4.67
N HIS A 112 -2.59 0.26 5.93
CA HIS A 112 -2.39 -0.58 7.10
C HIS A 112 -3.73 -0.90 7.74
N THR A 113 -4.15 -2.15 7.73
CA THR A 113 -5.53 -2.49 8.12
C THR A 113 -5.76 -2.43 9.63
N GLY A 114 -7.00 -2.12 10.01
CA GLY A 114 -7.56 -2.53 11.29
C GLY A 114 -7.62 -4.07 11.41
N HIS A 115 -7.94 -4.60 12.60
CA HIS A 115 -8.01 -6.06 12.79
C HIS A 115 -9.19 -6.69 12.06
N ASN A 116 -10.34 -6.00 11.95
CA ASN A 116 -11.52 -6.54 11.27
C ASN A 116 -11.27 -6.72 9.76
N LEU A 117 -10.77 -5.69 9.09
CA LEU A 117 -10.38 -5.78 7.68
C LEU A 117 -9.26 -6.80 7.46
N GLY A 118 -8.28 -6.84 8.36
CA GLY A 118 -7.20 -7.83 8.31
C GLY A 118 -7.70 -9.27 8.48
N ALA A 119 -8.68 -9.51 9.36
CA ALA A 119 -9.30 -10.82 9.51
C ALA A 119 -10.12 -11.23 8.28
N ARG A 120 -10.72 -10.26 7.57
CA ARG A 120 -11.36 -10.53 6.27
C ARG A 120 -10.35 -10.96 5.22
N ILE A 121 -9.20 -10.27 5.13
CA ILE A 121 -8.11 -10.64 4.21
C ILE A 121 -7.61 -12.06 4.50
N ASP A 122 -7.49 -12.44 5.78
CA ASP A 122 -7.10 -13.80 6.18
C ASP A 122 -8.11 -14.88 5.73
N ALA A 123 -9.41 -14.56 5.79
CA ALA A 123 -10.48 -15.55 5.62
C ALA A 123 -11.02 -15.63 4.18
N ASP A 124 -10.81 -14.59 3.37
CA ASP A 124 -11.44 -14.42 2.06
C ASP A 124 -10.37 -14.05 1.02
N GLU A 125 -9.87 -15.07 0.32
CA GLU A 125 -8.87 -14.89 -0.73
C GLU A 125 -9.40 -14.08 -1.92
N ASP A 126 -10.69 -14.21 -2.26
CA ASP A 126 -11.30 -13.45 -3.34
C ASP A 126 -11.33 -11.95 -2.99
N PHE A 127 -11.57 -11.61 -1.72
CA PHE A 127 -11.44 -10.24 -1.24
C PHE A 127 -9.98 -9.74 -1.27
N ALA A 128 -9.03 -10.57 -0.87
CA ALA A 128 -7.61 -10.23 -0.94
C ALA A 128 -7.15 -9.99 -2.38
N ASP A 129 -7.57 -10.83 -3.33
CA ASP A 129 -7.34 -10.69 -4.77
C ASP A 129 -7.96 -9.40 -5.30
N TRP A 130 -9.22 -9.13 -4.96
CA TRP A 130 -9.91 -7.90 -5.34
C TRP A 130 -9.19 -6.65 -4.82
N LEU A 131 -8.73 -6.66 -3.57
CA LEU A 131 -8.11 -5.52 -2.92
C LEU A 131 -6.79 -5.13 -3.60
N ILE A 132 -5.88 -6.10 -3.77
CA ILE A 132 -4.60 -5.84 -4.44
C ILE A 132 -4.80 -5.51 -5.93
N HIS A 133 -5.74 -6.17 -6.61
CA HIS A 133 -6.06 -5.85 -8.00
C HIS A 133 -6.60 -4.43 -8.16
N THR A 134 -7.51 -4.01 -7.28
CA THR A 134 -8.08 -2.66 -7.28
C THR A 134 -7.00 -1.61 -7.02
N GLY A 135 -6.16 -1.83 -6.02
CA GLY A 135 -5.04 -0.94 -5.72
C GLY A 135 -4.04 -0.86 -6.88
N ALA A 136 -3.57 -1.99 -7.42
CA ALA A 136 -2.63 -2.03 -8.54
C ALA A 136 -3.18 -1.32 -9.79
N ARG A 137 -4.47 -1.52 -10.11
CA ARG A 137 -5.14 -0.86 -11.25
C ARG A 137 -5.20 0.66 -11.09
N ILE A 138 -5.54 1.16 -9.91
CA ILE A 138 -5.72 2.59 -9.65
C ILE A 138 -4.38 3.29 -9.48
N ILE A 139 -3.53 2.75 -8.61
CA ILE A 139 -2.24 3.35 -8.27
C ILE A 139 -1.26 3.25 -9.46
N ASN A 140 -1.34 2.17 -10.24
CA ASN A 140 -0.41 1.83 -11.31
C ASN A 140 1.06 1.89 -10.82
N PRO A 141 1.40 1.05 -9.82
CA PRO A 141 2.70 1.09 -9.15
C PRO A 141 3.80 0.43 -9.99
N THR A 142 5.04 0.58 -9.56
CA THR A 142 6.18 -0.20 -10.07
C THR A 142 6.20 -1.59 -9.42
N ILE A 143 5.89 -1.64 -8.12
CA ILE A 143 5.76 -2.87 -7.32
C ILE A 143 4.70 -2.67 -6.23
N GLY A 144 4.01 -3.73 -5.83
CA GLY A 144 3.12 -3.70 -4.68
C GLY A 144 3.04 -5.03 -3.96
N ALA A 145 2.70 -5.01 -2.69
CA ALA A 145 2.64 -6.20 -1.85
C ALA A 145 1.47 -6.13 -0.87
N LEU A 146 0.79 -7.26 -0.68
CA LEU A 146 -0.13 -7.51 0.42
C LEU A 146 0.58 -8.44 1.42
N SER A 147 1.03 -7.88 2.54
CA SER A 147 1.86 -8.57 3.54
C SER A 147 1.18 -8.60 4.91
N ARG A 148 1.51 -9.62 5.70
CA ARG A 148 0.90 -9.81 7.03
C ARG A 148 1.79 -9.17 8.09
N GLN A 149 1.20 -8.40 9.02
CA GLN A 149 1.96 -7.79 10.11
C GLN A 149 2.65 -8.87 10.96
N GLY A 150 3.95 -8.68 11.21
CA GLY A 150 4.74 -9.56 12.07
C GLY A 150 5.15 -10.89 11.44
N ALA A 151 4.87 -11.10 10.15
CA ALA A 151 5.51 -12.18 9.41
C ALA A 151 7.03 -11.89 9.32
N PRO A 152 7.92 -12.88 9.53
CA PRO A 152 9.35 -12.69 9.33
C PRO A 152 9.60 -12.44 7.83
N LEU A 153 9.81 -11.18 7.48
CA LEU A 153 10.16 -10.73 6.15
C LEU A 153 11.69 -10.74 6.05
N ASN A 154 12.27 -11.81 5.49
CA ASN A 154 13.56 -11.71 4.78
C ASN A 154 13.94 -13.06 4.13
N PRO A 155 13.72 -13.23 2.82
CA PRO A 155 14.85 -13.58 1.96
C PRO A 155 15.81 -12.38 2.02
N ASP A 156 17.05 -12.52 2.50
CA ASP A 156 18.05 -11.46 2.43
C ASP A 156 19.04 -11.77 1.27
N PRO A 157 19.06 -10.99 0.17
CA PRO A 157 18.35 -9.73 -0.02
C PRO A 157 16.86 -9.89 -0.32
N GLU A 158 16.06 -8.93 0.15
CA GLU A 158 14.63 -8.85 -0.17
C GLU A 158 14.45 -8.79 -1.69
N PRO A 159 13.39 -9.39 -2.25
CA PRO A 159 13.02 -9.11 -3.62
C PRO A 159 12.79 -7.60 -3.75
N TYR A 160 13.65 -6.88 -4.49
CA TYR A 160 13.57 -5.43 -4.75
C TYR A 160 13.92 -4.43 -3.62
N ASP A 161 14.49 -4.81 -2.49
CA ASP A 161 14.50 -3.93 -1.31
C ASP A 161 13.06 -3.45 -0.99
N PHE A 162 12.06 -4.30 -1.27
CA PHE A 162 10.64 -4.05 -1.07
C PHE A 162 10.02 -5.24 -0.32
N GLY A 163 9.20 -4.93 0.68
CA GLY A 163 8.66 -5.93 1.60
C GLY A 163 7.93 -7.09 0.89
N PRO A 164 8.33 -8.36 1.14
CA PRO A 164 7.66 -9.51 0.54
C PRO A 164 6.20 -9.64 0.99
N GLY A 165 5.31 -10.01 0.08
CA GLY A 165 3.87 -10.16 0.37
C GLY A 165 3.33 -11.52 -0.05
N TRP A 166 2.23 -11.95 0.57
CA TRP A 166 1.47 -13.12 0.14
C TRP A 166 1.02 -12.98 -1.32
N LYS A 167 0.58 -11.77 -1.68
CA LYS A 167 0.24 -11.37 -3.04
C LYS A 167 1.09 -10.17 -3.41
N MET A 168 1.70 -10.17 -4.59
CA MET A 168 2.54 -9.07 -5.04
C MET A 168 2.23 -8.71 -6.50
N PHE A 169 2.14 -7.42 -6.77
CA PHE A 169 2.11 -6.89 -8.12
C PHE A 169 3.55 -6.62 -8.59
N PHE A 170 3.87 -7.02 -9.81
CA PHE A 170 5.07 -6.61 -10.53
C PHE A 170 4.68 -5.93 -11.83
N HIS A 171 5.32 -4.80 -12.16
CA HIS A 171 5.26 -4.25 -13.50
C HIS A 171 5.99 -5.19 -14.48
N ARG A 172 5.56 -5.28 -15.75
CA ARG A 172 6.17 -6.18 -16.75
C ARG A 172 7.66 -5.92 -17.00
N ASP A 173 8.08 -4.67 -16.82
CA ASP A 173 9.48 -4.23 -17.03
C ASP A 173 10.36 -4.43 -15.79
N SER A 174 9.82 -5.08 -14.76
CA SER A 174 10.54 -5.52 -13.55
C SER A 174 11.75 -6.39 -13.94
N PRO A 175 13.01 -6.04 -13.59
CA PRO A 175 14.16 -6.94 -13.72
C PRO A 175 13.97 -8.32 -13.04
N HIS A 176 13.11 -8.42 -12.02
CA HIS A 176 12.78 -9.67 -11.34
C HIS A 176 11.51 -10.36 -11.87
N TRP A 177 10.92 -9.92 -12.99
CA TRP A 177 9.68 -10.49 -13.54
C TRP A 177 9.73 -12.01 -13.67
N ALA A 178 10.77 -12.55 -14.31
CA ALA A 178 10.90 -13.99 -14.51
C ALA A 178 11.05 -14.77 -13.20
N GLN A 179 11.80 -14.24 -12.23
CA GLN A 179 12.04 -14.87 -10.93
C GLN A 179 10.77 -14.89 -10.08
N ALA A 180 10.04 -13.77 -10.06
CA ALA A 180 8.77 -13.65 -9.36
C ALA A 180 7.76 -14.70 -9.87
N HIS A 181 7.64 -14.83 -11.19
CA HIS A 181 6.77 -15.84 -11.82
C HIS A 181 7.19 -17.28 -11.50
N ALA A 182 8.48 -17.57 -11.40
CA ALA A 182 8.97 -18.92 -11.15
C ALA A 182 8.56 -19.47 -9.76
N LEU A 183 8.36 -18.57 -8.78
CA LEU A 183 7.96 -18.94 -7.41
C LEU A 183 6.45 -18.86 -7.17
N ALA A 184 5.71 -18.15 -8.03
CA ALA A 184 4.29 -17.91 -7.83
C ALA A 184 3.46 -19.20 -8.02
N SER A 185 2.55 -19.48 -7.09
CA SER A 185 1.57 -20.56 -7.21
C SER A 185 0.36 -20.17 -8.06
N LYS A 186 0.07 -18.86 -8.16
CA LYS A 186 -1.00 -18.30 -9.00
C LYS A 186 -0.52 -16.99 -9.62
N THR A 187 -0.89 -16.78 -10.89
CA THR A 187 -0.58 -15.58 -11.66
C THR A 187 -1.88 -15.02 -12.24
N VAL A 188 -2.12 -13.73 -12.03
CA VAL A 188 -3.23 -12.99 -12.63
C VAL A 188 -2.66 -11.82 -13.43
N PRO A 189 -2.71 -11.84 -14.77
CA PRO A 189 -2.23 -10.73 -15.59
C PRO A 189 -3.14 -9.50 -15.40
N VAL A 190 -2.54 -8.32 -15.39
CA VAL A 190 -3.20 -7.01 -15.35
C VAL A 190 -2.52 -6.08 -16.37
N ALA A 191 -3.12 -4.93 -16.69
CA ALA A 191 -2.73 -4.12 -17.85
C ALA A 191 -1.21 -3.88 -18.01
N GLU A 192 -0.52 -3.47 -16.94
CA GLU A 192 0.91 -3.14 -16.98
C GLU A 192 1.81 -4.20 -16.31
N GLY A 193 1.26 -5.36 -15.94
CA GLY A 193 2.00 -6.33 -15.13
C GLY A 193 1.24 -7.59 -14.75
N ALA A 194 1.57 -8.16 -13.60
CA ALA A 194 0.88 -9.32 -13.05
C ALA A 194 0.83 -9.27 -11.53
N ILE A 195 -0.24 -9.83 -10.98
CA ILE A 195 -0.39 -10.10 -9.56
C ILE A 195 -0.06 -11.57 -9.35
N LEU A 196 0.93 -11.82 -8.50
CA LEU A 196 1.50 -13.12 -8.20
C LEU A 196 1.14 -13.48 -6.76
N THR A 197 0.62 -14.68 -6.57
CA THR A 197 0.36 -15.22 -5.23
C THR A 197 1.41 -16.27 -4.90
N TYR A 198 1.92 -16.23 -3.67
CA TYR A 198 2.91 -17.16 -3.15
C TYR A 198 2.27 -18.00 -2.05
N GLY A 199 1.72 -19.17 -2.37
CA GLY A 199 1.09 -20.05 -1.37
C GLY A 199 -0.14 -19.43 -0.69
N THR A 200 -0.22 -19.54 0.63
CA THR A 200 -1.35 -19.10 1.48
C THR A 200 -0.92 -18.01 2.47
N PRO A 201 -1.86 -17.34 3.17
CA PRO A 201 -1.53 -16.37 4.22
C PRO A 201 -0.53 -16.85 5.29
N ASP A 202 -0.48 -18.16 5.54
CA ASP A 202 0.38 -18.77 6.56
C ASP A 202 1.67 -19.39 5.99
N THR A 203 1.77 -19.56 4.66
CA THR A 203 2.88 -20.30 4.03
C THR A 203 3.70 -19.46 3.05
N TYR A 204 3.23 -18.27 2.68
CA TYR A 204 3.88 -17.45 1.64
C TYR A 204 5.34 -17.11 1.93
N THR A 205 5.71 -16.91 3.19
CA THR A 205 7.10 -16.64 3.57
C THR A 205 8.02 -17.82 3.25
N GLN A 206 7.54 -19.06 3.36
CA GLN A 206 8.33 -20.25 3.01
C GLN A 206 8.59 -20.34 1.51
N THR A 207 7.62 -19.95 0.69
CA THR A 207 7.78 -19.84 -0.76
C THR A 207 8.77 -18.74 -1.11
N LEU A 208 8.63 -17.56 -0.51
CA LEU A 208 9.49 -16.42 -0.79
C LEU A 208 10.92 -16.61 -0.29
N ASN A 209 11.17 -17.41 0.76
CA ASN A 209 12.52 -17.78 1.19
C ASN A 209 13.32 -18.57 0.14
N GLN A 210 12.68 -19.03 -0.93
CA GLN A 210 13.36 -19.68 -2.07
C GLN A 210 13.83 -18.65 -3.11
N TRP A 211 13.62 -17.36 -2.87
CA TRP A 211 14.09 -16.29 -3.73
C TRP A 211 15.62 -16.35 -3.88
N PRO A 212 16.15 -16.43 -5.12
CA PRO A 212 17.60 -16.51 -5.31
C PRO A 212 18.29 -15.25 -4.80
N HIS A 213 19.26 -15.40 -3.91
CA HIS A 213 20.15 -14.31 -3.55
C HIS A 213 21.10 -14.02 -4.72
N ALA A 214 21.30 -12.74 -5.04
CA ALA A 214 22.33 -12.35 -5.99
C ALA A 214 23.69 -12.84 -5.45
N GLN A 215 24.46 -13.55 -6.28
CA GLN A 215 25.84 -13.94 -5.98
C GLN A 215 26.79 -12.75 -6.13
#